data_AF-A0A9X4KTH9-F1
#
_entry.id   AF-A0A9X4KTH9-F1
#
_cell.length_a   1.000
_cell.length_b   1.000
_cell.length_c   1.000
_cell.angle_alpha   90.00
_cell.angle_beta   90.00
_cell.angle_gamma   90.00
#
_symmetry.space_group_name_H-M   'P 1'
#
loop_
_entity.id
_entity.type
_entity.pdbx_description
1 polymer ?
#
loop_
_entity_poly.entity_id
_entity_poly.type
_entity_poly.pdbx_seq_one_letter_code
_entity_poly.pdbx_strand_id
1 'polypeptide(L)'
;MRKNLAGIINKISESSKRTWVFRGKKETDDSKIHVWNRVKSRQGGVFYEINRDHPLVEAVGSSASLNKQLVERLLLQIERSLPLNQLYIDLTNDERVVNENEISKSDLLSLLEQLLAGCRNLQEKETMIKRLASTEPFNQQPELLRELVQEAE
;
A
#
# COMPACT_ATOMS: atom_id res chain seq x y z
N MET A 1 8.38 24.09 -9.73
CA MET A 1 7.66 22.80 -9.78
C MET A 1 8.53 21.69 -9.17
N ARG A 2 9.68 21.36 -9.79
CA ARG A 2 10.54 20.20 -9.47
C ARG A 2 11.38 20.28 -8.17
N LYS A 3 12.01 21.43 -7.88
CA LYS A 3 12.83 21.63 -6.65
C LYS A 3 12.09 21.47 -5.32
N ASN A 4 10.77 21.72 -5.28
CA ASN A 4 9.98 21.63 -4.04
C ASN A 4 9.71 20.17 -3.65
N LEU A 5 9.42 19.31 -4.63
CA LEU A 5 9.18 17.88 -4.42
C LEU A 5 10.45 17.15 -3.96
N ALA A 6 11.61 17.46 -4.57
CA ALA A 6 12.90 16.90 -4.16
C ALA A 6 13.28 17.29 -2.71
N GLY A 7 13.03 18.55 -2.31
CA GLY A 7 13.26 19.01 -0.94
C GLY A 7 12.34 18.35 0.10
N ILE A 8 11.12 17.99 -0.31
CA ILE A 8 10.15 17.25 0.50
C ILE A 8 10.62 15.82 0.75
N ILE A 9 11.11 15.13 -0.28
CA ILE A 9 11.65 13.75 -0.15
C ILE A 9 12.87 13.71 0.77
N ASN A 10 13.78 14.68 0.65
CA ASN A 10 14.94 14.77 1.54
C ASN A 10 14.53 14.99 3.01
N LYS A 11 13.45 15.73 3.28
CA LYS A 11 12.90 15.88 4.64
C LYS A 11 12.13 14.66 5.14
N ILE A 12 11.47 13.91 4.27
CA ILE A 12 10.72 12.69 4.61
C ILE A 12 11.68 11.53 4.94
N SER A 13 12.83 11.49 4.25
CA SER A 13 13.96 10.62 4.61
C SER A 13 14.41 10.77 6.07
N GLU A 14 14.18 11.93 6.69
CA GLU A 14 14.57 12.23 8.07
C GLU A 14 13.40 12.20 9.08
N SER A 15 12.13 12.22 8.64
CA SER A 15 11.01 12.42 9.56
C SER A 15 9.68 11.80 9.12
N SER A 16 9.53 10.49 9.32
CA SER A 16 8.20 9.83 9.31
C SER A 16 8.06 8.87 10.49
N LYS A 17 7.94 9.45 11.68
CA LYS A 17 7.42 8.78 12.88
C LYS A 17 6.20 9.55 13.33
N ARG A 18 4.99 9.07 13.04
CA ARG A 18 3.78 9.52 13.75
C ARG A 18 2.64 8.50 13.63
N THR A 19 2.45 7.83 14.76
CA THR A 19 1.40 6.86 15.05
C THR A 19 0.05 7.56 15.26
N TRP A 20 -1.00 7.12 14.57
CA TRP A 20 -2.38 7.40 14.93
C TRP A 20 -3.06 6.11 15.35
N VAL A 21 -3.43 6.02 16.64
CA VAL A 21 -4.14 4.88 17.21
C VAL A 21 -5.63 5.20 17.20
N PHE A 22 -6.44 4.42 16.47
CA PHE A 22 -7.89 4.40 16.68
C PHE A 22 -8.44 2.98 16.69
N ARG A 23 -9.01 2.61 17.85
CA ARG A 23 -9.93 1.51 18.19
C ARG A 23 -9.99 0.28 17.25
N GLY A 24 -9.46 -0.83 17.76
CA GLY A 24 -9.52 -2.17 17.14
C GLY A 24 -8.14 -2.54 16.59
N LYS A 25 -7.23 -3.00 17.47
CA LYS A 25 -5.79 -3.11 17.21
C LYS A 25 -5.46 -3.80 15.88
N LYS A 26 -4.93 -3.02 14.92
CA LYS A 26 -4.05 -3.52 13.86
C LYS A 26 -2.71 -3.91 14.52
N GLU A 27 -2.16 -5.07 14.16
CA GLU A 27 -0.85 -5.56 14.63
C GLU A 27 0.14 -5.65 13.46
N THR A 28 0.09 -4.66 12.58
CA THR A 28 1.10 -4.41 11.53
C THR A 28 1.90 -3.17 11.93
N ASP A 29 3.10 -2.98 11.38
CA ASP A 29 3.91 -1.80 11.68
C ASP A 29 3.12 -0.53 11.33
N ASP A 30 2.66 0.21 12.35
CA ASP A 30 1.82 1.40 12.18
C ASP A 30 2.51 2.54 11.41
N SER A 31 3.83 2.43 11.16
CA SER A 31 4.57 3.39 10.32
C SER A 31 4.43 3.12 8.81
N LYS A 32 3.85 1.98 8.43
CA LYS A 32 3.71 1.53 7.03
C LYS A 32 2.25 1.30 6.65
N ILE A 33 1.93 1.65 5.42
CA ILE A 33 0.62 1.37 4.82
C ILE A 33 0.74 0.03 4.09
N HIS A 34 0.22 -1.02 4.72
CA HIS A 34 0.16 -2.37 4.17
C HIS A 34 -1.10 -2.59 3.34
N VAL A 35 -1.04 -3.54 2.40
CA VAL A 35 -2.20 -4.02 1.64
C VAL A 35 -3.15 -4.83 2.54
N TRP A 36 -2.62 -5.55 3.53
CA TRP A 36 -3.40 -6.37 4.46
C TRP A 36 -3.43 -5.75 5.85
N ASN A 37 -4.63 -5.66 6.44
CA ASN A 37 -4.84 -5.40 7.86
C ASN A 37 -5.08 -6.74 8.57
N ARG A 38 -4.39 -6.97 9.69
CA ARG A 38 -4.71 -8.06 10.61
C ARG A 38 -5.70 -7.56 11.66
N VAL A 39 -6.87 -8.20 11.75
CA VAL A 39 -7.98 -7.79 12.62
C VAL A 39 -8.30 -8.88 13.62
N LYS A 40 -8.47 -8.48 14.89
CA LYS A 40 -8.97 -9.37 15.96
C LYS A 40 -10.49 -9.31 16.01
N SER A 41 -11.14 -10.46 15.81
CA SER A 41 -12.58 -10.62 16.00
C SER A 41 -12.95 -10.53 17.49
N ARG A 42 -14.16 -10.05 17.76
CA ARG A 42 -14.73 -9.99 19.11
C ARG A 42 -14.88 -11.37 19.75
N GLN A 43 -14.95 -12.43 18.95
CA GLN A 43 -15.09 -13.81 19.40
C GLN A 43 -13.72 -14.51 19.65
N GLY A 44 -12.61 -13.76 19.59
CA GLY A 44 -11.27 -14.29 19.87
C GLY A 44 -10.50 -14.80 18.64
N GLY A 45 -11.14 -14.86 17.47
CA GLY A 45 -10.48 -15.20 16.21
C GLY A 45 -9.66 -14.05 15.62
N VAL A 46 -8.80 -14.36 14.65
CA VAL A 46 -8.07 -13.37 13.84
C VAL A 46 -8.46 -13.57 12.39
N PHE A 47 -8.69 -12.48 11.67
CA PHE A 47 -8.87 -12.49 10.22
C PHE A 47 -8.05 -11.39 9.57
N TYR A 48 -7.91 -11.48 8.26
CA TYR A 48 -7.17 -10.51 7.47
C TYR A 48 -8.12 -9.87 6.48
N GLU A 49 -8.02 -8.56 6.33
CA GLU A 49 -8.81 -7.78 5.40
C GLU A 49 -7.89 -6.88 4.57
N ILE A 50 -8.23 -6.65 3.31
CA ILE A 50 -7.57 -5.70 2.44
C ILE A 50 -7.77 -4.29 2.99
N ASN A 51 -6.71 -3.52 3.04
CA ASN A 51 -6.77 -2.15 3.50
C ASN A 51 -7.45 -1.27 2.44
N ARG A 52 -8.68 -0.82 2.70
CA ARG A 52 -9.41 0.09 1.79
C ARG A 52 -8.74 1.46 1.69
N ASP A 53 -7.96 1.84 2.69
CA ASP A 53 -7.15 3.05 2.72
C ASP A 53 -5.78 2.85 2.02
N HIS A 54 -5.59 1.74 1.29
CA HIS A 54 -4.41 1.54 0.48
C HIS A 54 -4.52 2.37 -0.82
N PRO A 55 -3.50 3.16 -1.22
CA PRO A 55 -3.58 4.04 -2.40
C PRO A 55 -4.05 3.37 -3.69
N LEU A 56 -3.61 2.14 -3.97
CA LEU A 56 -4.07 1.38 -5.14
C LEU A 56 -5.55 0.99 -5.04
N VAL A 57 -6.03 0.63 -3.85
CA VAL A 57 -7.43 0.25 -3.63
C VAL A 57 -8.33 1.47 -3.77
N GLU A 58 -7.92 2.61 -3.20
CA GLU A 58 -8.63 3.89 -3.35
C GLU A 58 -8.69 4.35 -4.82
N ALA A 59 -7.58 4.21 -5.57
CA ALA A 59 -7.51 4.59 -6.97
C ALA A 59 -8.51 3.77 -7.81
N VAL A 60 -8.56 2.45 -7.60
CA VAL A 60 -9.53 1.57 -8.25
C VAL A 60 -10.96 1.93 -7.85
N GLY A 61 -11.23 2.14 -6.55
CA GLY A 61 -12.55 2.51 -6.04
C GLY A 61 -13.04 3.89 -6.48
N SER A 62 -12.12 4.78 -6.86
CA SER A 62 -12.42 6.13 -7.35
C SER A 62 -12.61 6.20 -8.86
N SER A 63 -12.24 5.14 -9.61
CA SER A 63 -12.42 5.08 -11.05
C SER A 63 -13.89 5.16 -11.44
N ALA A 64 -14.22 6.07 -12.36
CA ALA A 64 -15.58 6.24 -12.87
C ALA A 64 -16.02 5.12 -13.82
N SER A 65 -15.07 4.41 -14.44
CA SER A 65 -15.35 3.34 -15.41
C SER A 65 -15.63 1.98 -14.74
N LEU A 66 -15.30 1.83 -13.46
CA LEU A 66 -15.41 0.56 -12.75
C LEU A 66 -16.71 0.47 -11.94
N ASN A 67 -17.31 -0.72 -11.93
CA ASN A 67 -18.42 -1.02 -11.05
C ASN A 67 -17.91 -1.20 -9.61
N LYS A 68 -18.07 -0.15 -8.79
CA LYS A 68 -17.60 -0.11 -7.40
C LYS A 68 -18.15 -1.25 -6.54
N GLN A 69 -19.41 -1.65 -6.76
CA GLN A 69 -20.00 -2.76 -6.01
C GLN A 69 -19.33 -4.09 -6.38
N LEU A 70 -19.03 -4.31 -7.66
CA LEU A 70 -18.35 -5.52 -8.10
C LEU A 70 -16.91 -5.58 -7.57
N VAL A 71 -16.19 -4.44 -7.58
CA VAL A 71 -14.85 -4.34 -6.97
C VAL A 71 -14.89 -4.70 -5.49
N GLU A 72 -15.81 -4.11 -4.72
CA GLU A 72 -15.92 -4.43 -3.28
C GLU A 72 -16.26 -5.89 -3.04
N ARG A 73 -17.15 -6.49 -3.85
CA ARG A 73 -17.46 -7.92 -3.78
C ARG A 73 -16.24 -8.79 -4.09
N LEU A 74 -15.40 -8.38 -5.05
CA LEU A 74 -14.17 -9.07 -5.37
C LEU A 74 -13.17 -9.00 -4.21
N LEU A 75 -12.95 -7.82 -3.63
CA LEU A 75 -12.07 -7.65 -2.47
C LEU A 75 -12.55 -8.52 -1.30
N LEU A 76 -13.85 -8.48 -0.97
CA LEU A 76 -14.44 -9.35 0.05
C LEU A 76 -14.27 -10.84 -0.23
N GLN A 77 -14.34 -11.24 -1.50
CA GLN A 77 -14.14 -12.62 -1.89
C GLN A 77 -12.68 -13.04 -1.67
N ILE A 78 -11.71 -12.22 -2.08
CA ILE A 78 -10.27 -12.47 -1.90
C ILE A 78 -9.93 -12.67 -0.42
N GLU A 79 -10.48 -11.83 0.46
CA GLU A 79 -10.27 -11.92 1.91
C GLU A 79 -10.79 -13.23 2.50
N ARG A 80 -11.97 -13.66 2.05
CA ARG A 80 -12.63 -14.88 2.55
C ARG A 80 -12.03 -16.15 1.97
N SER A 81 -11.36 -16.04 0.82
CA SER A 81 -10.76 -17.17 0.12
C SER A 81 -9.28 -17.39 0.45
N LEU A 82 -8.74 -16.74 1.48
CA LEU A 82 -7.38 -17.02 1.94
C LEU A 82 -7.25 -18.52 2.29
N PRO A 83 -6.27 -19.25 1.72
CA PRO A 83 -6.15 -20.69 1.90
C PRO A 83 -5.46 -21.03 3.24
N LEU A 84 -6.09 -20.67 4.35
CA LEU A 84 -5.52 -20.75 5.70
C LEU A 84 -5.06 -22.17 6.07
N ASN A 85 -5.85 -23.19 5.70
CA ASN A 85 -5.52 -24.58 5.99
C ASN A 85 -4.28 -25.04 5.24
N GLN A 86 -4.14 -24.66 3.96
CA GLN A 86 -2.96 -25.03 3.16
C GLN A 86 -1.72 -24.30 3.68
N LEU A 87 -1.83 -23.00 3.93
CA LEU A 87 -0.74 -22.22 4.54
C LEU A 87 -0.28 -22.81 5.88
N TYR A 88 -1.22 -23.27 6.71
CA TYR A 88 -0.87 -23.96 7.96
C TYR A 88 -0.07 -25.24 7.70
N ILE A 89 -0.52 -26.09 6.78
CA ILE A 89 0.19 -27.34 6.41
C ILE A 89 1.60 -27.02 5.93
N ASP A 90 1.74 -26.11 4.98
CA ASP A 90 3.03 -25.75 4.37
C ASP A 90 4.00 -25.20 5.44
N LEU A 91 3.54 -24.28 6.30
CA LEU A 91 4.35 -23.71 7.38
C LEU A 91 4.77 -24.74 8.43
N THR A 92 3.99 -25.80 8.64
CA THR A 92 4.34 -26.88 9.59
C THR A 92 5.22 -27.97 9.01
N ASN A 93 5.30 -28.08 7.68
CA ASN A 93 6.07 -29.12 6.98
C ASN A 93 7.47 -28.63 6.54
N ASP A 94 7.99 -27.58 7.16
CA ASP A 94 9.27 -26.92 6.81
C ASP A 94 9.34 -26.44 5.34
N GLU A 95 8.19 -26.28 4.66
CA GLU A 95 8.14 -25.67 3.34
C GLU A 95 8.43 -24.17 3.43
N ARG A 96 9.25 -23.67 2.51
CA ARG A 96 9.58 -22.24 2.47
C ARG A 96 8.42 -21.46 1.82
N VAL A 97 7.45 -21.07 2.64
CA VAL A 97 6.40 -20.13 2.23
C VAL A 97 6.95 -18.70 2.30
N VAL A 98 7.10 -18.05 1.15
CA VAL A 98 7.53 -16.65 1.05
C VAL A 98 6.52 -15.86 0.22
N ASN A 99 6.30 -14.61 0.62
CA ASN A 99 5.61 -13.65 -0.24
C ASN A 99 6.61 -13.20 -1.31
N GLU A 100 6.31 -13.52 -2.57
CA GLU A 100 7.05 -12.98 -3.71
C GLU A 100 6.63 -11.51 -3.91
N ASN A 101 7.41 -10.61 -3.31
CA ASN A 101 7.18 -9.16 -3.35
C ASN A 101 8.15 -8.46 -4.31
N GLU A 102 8.87 -9.20 -5.16
CA GLU A 102 9.71 -8.63 -6.19
C GLU A 102 8.83 -8.01 -7.27
N ILE A 103 8.62 -6.70 -7.17
CA ILE A 103 8.04 -5.90 -8.24
C ILE A 103 9.17 -5.34 -9.10
N SER A 104 9.05 -5.47 -10.42
CA SER A 104 10.05 -4.91 -11.33
C SER A 104 10.06 -3.37 -11.23
N LYS A 105 11.22 -2.74 -11.47
CA LYS A 105 11.34 -1.28 -11.54
C LYS A 105 10.30 -0.69 -12.49
N SER A 106 10.11 -1.29 -13.67
CA SER A 106 9.13 -0.85 -14.68
C SER A 106 7.67 -0.94 -14.21
N ASP A 107 7.29 -1.99 -13.48
CA ASP A 107 5.92 -2.13 -12.98
C ASP A 107 5.65 -1.13 -11.85
N LEU A 108 6.61 -0.94 -10.95
CA LEU A 108 6.51 0.04 -9.88
C LEU A 108 6.39 1.47 -10.44
N LEU A 109 7.15 1.77 -11.50
CA LEU A 109 7.06 3.02 -12.26
C LEU A 109 5.67 3.25 -12.84
N SER A 110 5.15 2.26 -13.56
CA SER A 110 3.82 2.31 -14.16
C SER A 110 2.72 2.53 -13.11
N LEU A 111 2.81 1.86 -11.97
CA LEU A 111 1.87 2.07 -10.86
C LEU A 111 1.95 3.49 -10.28
N LEU A 112 3.17 4.02 -10.12
CA LEU A 112 3.35 5.39 -9.64
C LEU A 112 2.72 6.40 -10.62
N GLU A 113 2.99 6.28 -11.91
CA GLU A 113 2.45 7.17 -12.94
C GLU A 113 0.92 7.16 -12.94
N GLN A 114 0.30 5.97 -12.85
CA GLN A 114 -1.15 5.82 -12.76
C GLN A 114 -1.73 6.51 -11.52
N LEU A 115 -1.09 6.36 -10.36
CA LEU A 115 -1.51 7.01 -9.11
C LEU A 115 -1.38 8.54 -9.18
N LEU A 116 -0.30 9.04 -9.79
CA LEU A 116 -0.08 10.48 -9.95
C LEU A 116 -0.97 11.11 -11.03
N ALA A 117 -1.35 10.36 -12.05
CA ALA A 117 -2.30 10.80 -13.08
C ALA A 117 -3.68 11.11 -12.50
N GLY A 118 -4.07 10.45 -11.40
CA GLY A 118 -5.30 10.74 -10.67
C GLY A 118 -5.30 12.06 -9.87
N CYS A 119 -4.13 12.70 -9.69
CA CYS A 119 -3.99 13.94 -8.93
C CYS A 119 -4.22 15.17 -9.82
N ARG A 120 -5.00 16.14 -9.33
CA ARG A 120 -5.46 17.31 -10.12
C ARG A 120 -4.47 18.45 -10.17
N ASN A 121 -3.60 18.55 -9.17
CA ASN A 121 -2.66 19.66 -9.00
C ASN A 121 -1.37 19.21 -8.32
N LEU A 122 -0.39 20.11 -8.25
CA LEU A 122 0.92 19.82 -7.67
C LEU A 122 0.85 19.47 -6.18
N GLN A 123 -0.05 20.10 -5.42
CA GLN A 123 -0.19 19.87 -3.98
C GLN A 123 -0.74 18.46 -3.68
N GLU A 124 -1.70 17.98 -4.50
CA GLU A 124 -2.21 16.61 -4.43
C GLU A 124 -1.12 15.59 -4.77
N LYS A 125 -0.34 15.84 -5.83
CA LYS A 125 0.81 15.00 -6.21
C LYS A 125 1.86 14.93 -5.09
N GLU A 126 2.22 16.07 -4.51
CA GLU A 126 3.12 16.14 -3.36
C GLU A 126 2.61 15.27 -2.21
N THR A 127 1.33 15.44 -1.84
CA THR A 127 0.70 14.67 -0.76
C THR A 127 0.68 13.17 -1.04
N MET A 128 0.38 12.77 -2.29
CA MET A 128 0.40 11.38 -2.73
C MET A 128 1.81 10.78 -2.59
N ILE A 129 2.85 11.47 -3.05
CA ILE A 129 4.24 11.01 -2.93
C ILE A 129 4.64 10.81 -1.47
N LYS A 130 4.27 11.74 -0.57
CA LYS A 130 4.56 11.57 0.87
C LYS A 130 3.92 10.31 1.43
N ARG A 131 2.68 10.03 1.03
CA ARG A 131 1.94 8.84 1.44
C ARG A 131 2.61 7.58 0.92
N LEU A 132 2.93 7.54 -0.38
CA LEU A 132 3.57 6.38 -1.02
C LEU A 132 4.93 6.03 -0.44
N ALA A 133 5.70 7.02 0.07
CA ALA A 133 6.95 6.74 0.77
C ALA A 133 6.80 5.79 1.97
N SER A 134 5.60 5.66 2.54
CA SER A 134 5.27 4.73 3.63
C SER A 134 4.44 3.52 3.18
N THR A 135 4.03 3.43 1.92
CA THR A 135 3.11 2.41 1.39
C THR A 135 3.88 1.28 0.70
N GLU A 136 3.52 0.03 0.95
CA GLU A 136 4.03 -1.09 0.16
C GLU A 136 3.43 -1.09 -1.26
N PRO A 137 4.17 -1.51 -2.30
CA PRO A 137 5.58 -1.89 -2.29
C PRO A 137 6.57 -0.71 -2.36
N PHE A 138 6.08 0.52 -2.53
CA PHE A 138 6.91 1.72 -2.77
C PHE A 138 7.93 2.01 -1.66
N ASN A 139 7.57 1.77 -0.39
CA ASN A 139 8.46 1.96 0.76
C ASN A 139 9.67 1.01 0.79
N GLN A 140 9.65 -0.07 -0.01
CA GLN A 140 10.78 -1.00 -0.16
C GLN A 140 11.77 -0.52 -1.23
N GLN A 141 11.42 0.51 -2.00
CA GLN A 141 12.23 1.07 -3.08
C GLN A 141 12.32 2.61 -2.96
N PRO A 142 12.84 3.14 -1.84
CA PRO A 142 12.86 4.59 -1.60
C PRO A 142 13.69 5.36 -2.63
N GLU A 143 14.78 4.77 -3.13
CA GLU A 143 15.64 5.40 -4.14
C GLU A 143 14.91 5.59 -5.48
N LEU A 144 14.03 4.67 -5.87
CA LEU A 144 13.20 4.84 -7.07
C LEU A 144 12.23 6.01 -6.93
N LEU A 145 11.58 6.14 -5.77
CA LEU A 145 10.74 7.31 -5.50
C LEU A 145 11.55 8.61 -5.55
N ARG A 146 12.83 8.61 -5.16
CA ARG A 146 13.72 9.77 -5.28
C ARG A 146 14.06 10.07 -6.73
N GLU A 147 14.52 9.07 -7.49
CA GLU A 147 14.87 9.18 -8.91
C GLU A 147 13.70 9.72 -9.73
N LEU A 148 12.47 9.29 -9.46
CA LEU A 148 11.30 9.67 -10.25
C LEU A 148 10.83 11.10 -10.03
N VAL A 149 11.04 11.61 -8.82
CA VAL A 149 10.83 13.02 -8.53
C VAL A 149 11.91 13.89 -9.16
N GLN A 150 13.10 13.33 -9.42
CA GLN A 150 14.20 14.00 -10.14
C GLN A 150 14.08 13.90 -11.67
N GLU A 151 13.72 12.75 -12.26
CA GLU A 151 13.56 12.58 -13.73
C GLU A 151 12.39 13.40 -14.30
N ALA A 152 11.41 13.74 -13.46
CA ALA A 152 10.39 14.69 -13.82
C ALA A 152 10.91 16.14 -13.95
N GLU A 153 12.24 16.40 -13.94
CA GLU A 153 13.00 17.66 -14.21
C GLU A 153 13.11 18.08 -15.68
#